data_AF-A0A930FRN2-F1
#
_entry.id   AF-A0A930FRN2-F1
#
_cell.length_a   1.000
_cell.length_b   1.000
_cell.length_c   1.000
_cell.angle_alpha   90.00
_cell.angle_beta   90.00
_cell.angle_gamma   90.00
#
_symmetry.space_group_name_H-M   'P 1'
#
loop_
_entity.id
_entity.type
_entity.pdbx_description
1 polymer ?
#
loop_
_entity_poly.entity_id
_entity_poly.type
_entity_poly.pdbx_seq_one_letter_code
_entity_poly.pdbx_strand_id
1 'polypeptide(L)'
;MKSMKEKMKSHPYLFLAAVFALLFLAGNELAAVTDTAESNYALTAREMVLSGDWMSPRIYGHYWYDKPIFFYWELALSFAAFGFNEFAARLPSAV
;
A
#
# COMPACT_ATOMS: atom_id res chain seq x y z
N MET A 1 -2.88 -21.66 -30.31
CA MET A 1 -2.94 -20.82 -29.10
C MET A 1 -4.41 -20.62 -28.72
N LYS A 2 -4.83 -20.92 -27.48
CA LYS A 2 -6.25 -20.77 -27.07
C LYS A 2 -6.65 -19.29 -27.01
N SER A 3 -7.85 -18.96 -27.50
CA SER A 3 -8.45 -17.62 -27.41
C SER A 3 -8.63 -17.17 -25.96
N MET A 4 -8.66 -15.86 -25.70
CA MET A 4 -8.93 -15.29 -24.37
C MET A 4 -10.24 -15.82 -23.78
N LYS A 5 -11.30 -15.90 -24.60
CA LYS A 5 -12.60 -16.46 -24.19
C LYS A 5 -12.49 -17.93 -23.77
N GLU A 6 -11.67 -18.71 -24.47
CA GLU A 6 -11.42 -20.12 -24.16
C GLU A 6 -10.63 -20.27 -22.85
N LYS A 7 -9.63 -19.40 -22.62
CA LYS A 7 -8.89 -19.36 -21.34
C LYS A 7 -9.80 -19.02 -20.17
N MET A 8 -10.64 -17.97 -20.31
CA MET A 8 -11.61 -17.57 -19.28
C MET A 8 -12.57 -18.71 -18.91
N LYS A 9 -13.12 -19.41 -19.91
CA LYS A 9 -14.01 -20.56 -19.67
C LYS A 9 -13.31 -21.72 -18.99
N SER A 10 -12.04 -21.95 -19.31
CA SER A 10 -11.26 -23.04 -18.69
C SER A 10 -10.78 -22.75 -17.26
N HIS A 11 -10.67 -21.46 -16.88
CA HIS A 11 -10.22 -21.03 -15.54
C HIS A 11 -11.09 -19.90 -14.98
N PRO A 12 -12.40 -20.13 -14.79
CA PRO A 12 -13.35 -19.07 -14.46
C PRO A 12 -13.04 -18.42 -13.10
N TYR A 13 -12.53 -19.20 -12.13
CA TYR A 13 -12.18 -18.69 -10.80
C TYR A 13 -10.93 -17.82 -10.80
N LEU A 14 -9.92 -18.12 -11.63
CA LEU A 14 -8.74 -17.25 -11.78
C LEU A 14 -9.11 -15.93 -12.42
N PHE A 15 -9.99 -15.98 -13.43
CA PHE A 15 -10.52 -14.76 -14.03
C PHE A 15 -11.31 -13.92 -13.01
N LEU A 16 -12.19 -14.56 -12.23
CA LEU A 16 -12.97 -13.90 -11.19
C LEU A 16 -12.07 -13.28 -10.10
N ALA A 17 -11.04 -14.01 -9.65
CA ALA A 17 -10.07 -13.53 -8.68
C ALA A 17 -9.29 -12.31 -9.20
N ALA A 18 -8.89 -12.33 -10.48
CA ALA A 18 -8.22 -11.19 -11.11
C ALA A 18 -9.13 -9.95 -11.20
N VAL A 19 -10.40 -10.13 -11.57
CA VAL A 19 -11.39 -9.04 -11.59
C VAL A 19 -11.59 -8.49 -10.18
N PHE A 20 -11.70 -9.35 -9.18
CA PHE A 20 -11.86 -8.93 -7.78
C PHE A 20 -10.63 -8.14 -7.29
N ALA A 21 -9.42 -8.64 -7.54
CA ALA A 21 -8.19 -7.95 -7.17
C ALA A 21 -8.09 -6.56 -7.83
N LEU A 22 -8.46 -6.45 -9.11
CA LEU A 22 -8.49 -5.16 -9.81
C LEU A 22 -9.49 -4.18 -9.18
N LEU A 23 -10.69 -4.64 -8.85
CA LEU A 23 -11.71 -3.80 -8.20
C LEU A 23 -11.30 -3.39 -6.79
N PHE A 24 -10.70 -4.31 -6.02
CA PHE A 24 -10.20 -4.04 -4.68
C PHE A 24 -9.09 -2.99 -4.68
N LEU A 25 -8.09 -3.13 -5.55
CA LEU A 25 -7.02 -2.16 -5.69
C LEU A 25 -7.50 -0.80 -6.23
N ALA A 26 -8.46 -0.80 -7.17
CA ALA A 26 -9.07 0.44 -7.64
C ALA A 26 -9.90 1.15 -6.56
N GLY A 27 -10.55 0.40 -5.67
CA GLY A 27 -11.32 0.93 -4.55
C GLY A 27 -10.46 1.48 -3.41
N ASN A 28 -9.19 1.09 -3.34
CA ASN A 28 -8.27 1.40 -2.25
C ASN A 28 -8.02 2.91 -2.05
N GLU A 29 -8.13 3.70 -3.12
CA GLU A 29 -7.94 5.16 -3.10
C GLU A 29 -9.19 5.94 -2.73
N LEU A 30 -10.37 5.31 -2.70
CA LEU A 30 -11.65 6.05 -2.62
C LEU A 30 -11.95 6.63 -1.24
N ALA A 31 -11.28 6.15 -0.20
CA ALA A 31 -11.50 6.59 1.18
C ALA A 31 -10.30 7.36 1.71
N ALA A 32 -10.55 8.50 2.36
CA ALA A 32 -9.52 9.21 3.09
C ALA A 32 -8.97 8.35 4.24
N VAL A 33 -7.69 8.52 4.56
CA VAL A 33 -7.10 7.99 5.80
C VAL A 33 -7.71 8.75 6.98
N THR A 34 -8.47 8.05 7.82
CA THR A 34 -9.20 8.66 8.95
C THR A 34 -8.89 8.01 10.29
N ASP A 35 -8.35 6.80 10.29
CA ASP A 35 -7.94 6.13 11.52
C ASP A 35 -6.63 6.70 12.06
N THR A 36 -6.53 6.80 13.38
CA THR A 36 -5.36 7.35 14.05
C THR A 36 -4.11 6.49 13.90
N ALA A 37 -4.25 5.16 13.96
CA ALA A 37 -3.12 4.26 13.79
C ALA A 37 -2.66 4.27 12.33
N GLU A 38 -3.60 4.19 11.38
CA GLU A 38 -3.32 4.31 9.94
C GLU A 38 -2.57 5.60 9.60
N SER A 39 -3.05 6.75 10.13
CA SER A 39 -2.42 8.06 9.95
C SER A 39 -0.99 8.09 10.49
N ASN A 40 -0.75 7.47 11.65
CA ASN A 40 0.59 7.43 12.25
C ASN A 40 1.57 6.62 11.40
N TYR A 41 1.15 5.48 10.85
CA TYR A 41 1.98 4.70 9.92
C TYR A 41 2.30 5.50 8.66
N ALA A 42 1.27 6.09 8.04
CA ALA A 42 1.41 6.89 6.83
C ALA A 42 2.35 8.09 7.05
N LEU A 43 2.17 8.84 8.15
CA LEU A 43 3.02 9.99 8.45
C LEU A 43 4.47 9.56 8.73
N THR A 44 4.67 8.49 9.51
CA THR A 44 6.01 8.00 9.84
C THR A 44 6.78 7.58 8.58
N ALA A 45 6.15 6.78 7.71
CA ALA A 45 6.77 6.36 6.46
C ALA A 45 7.01 7.54 5.51
N ARG A 46 6.09 8.51 5.47
CA ARG A 46 6.28 9.76 4.70
C ARG A 46 7.50 10.54 5.20
N GLU A 47 7.69 10.68 6.51
CA GLU A 47 8.85 11.35 7.09
C GLU A 47 10.16 10.60 6.80
N MET A 48 10.15 9.26 6.80
CA MET A 48 11.31 8.47 6.38
C MET A 48 11.70 8.74 4.92
N VAL A 49 10.73 8.77 4.00
CA VAL A 49 10.99 9.11 2.59
C VAL A 49 11.52 10.53 2.44
N LEU A 50 10.89 11.51 3.11
CA LEU A 50 11.26 12.92 3.00
C LEU A 50 12.62 13.25 3.62
N SER A 51 12.97 12.60 4.73
CA SER A 51 14.25 12.82 5.42
C SER A 51 15.41 12.03 4.80
N GLY A 52 15.12 10.94 4.08
CA GLY A 52 16.13 9.99 3.63
C GLY A 52 16.70 9.12 4.76
N ASP A 53 16.18 9.23 5.98
CA ASP A 53 16.51 8.34 7.09
C ASP A 53 15.56 7.14 7.08
N TRP A 54 16.01 6.06 6.45
CA TRP A 54 15.27 4.81 6.37
C TRP A 54 15.50 3.91 7.58
N MET A 55 16.27 4.33 8.60
CA MET A 55 16.63 3.48 9.74
C MET A 55 15.97 3.93 11.04
N SER A 56 15.82 5.24 11.25
CA SER A 56 15.28 5.81 12.47
C SER A 56 13.95 6.51 12.19
N PRO A 57 12.80 5.80 12.29
CA PRO A 57 11.49 6.38 12.05
C PRO A 57 11.23 7.60 12.92
N ARG A 58 10.54 8.58 12.35
CA ARG A 58 10.09 9.79 13.04
C ARG A 58 8.63 10.06 12.79
N ILE A 59 7.96 10.63 13.77
CA ILE A 59 6.62 11.20 13.61
C ILE A 59 6.61 12.60 14.23
N TYR A 60 6.09 13.58 13.49
CA TYR A 60 6.16 14.99 13.86
C TYR A 60 7.61 15.46 14.14
N GLY A 61 8.59 14.89 13.44
CA GLY A 61 10.01 15.21 13.62
C GLY A 61 10.69 14.59 14.85
N HIS A 62 9.99 13.79 15.65
CA HIS A 62 10.54 13.10 16.82
C HIS A 62 10.74 11.62 16.55
N TYR A 63 11.81 11.01 17.07
CA TYR A 63 12.03 9.57 16.92
C TYR A 63 10.86 8.75 17.47
N TRP A 64 10.43 7.77 16.68
CA TRP A 64 9.21 7.02 16.91
C TRP A 64 9.44 5.50 16.75
N TYR A 65 9.90 4.86 17.84
CA TYR A 65 10.21 3.43 17.86
C TYR A 65 9.05 2.57 18.40
N ASP A 66 7.81 2.85 17.98
CA ASP A 66 6.62 2.14 18.46
C ASP A 66 6.44 0.75 17.83
N LYS A 67 6.90 0.58 16.58
CA LYS A 67 6.72 -0.65 15.79
C LYS A 67 8.03 -1.08 15.11
N PRO A 68 8.20 -2.39 14.82
CA PRO A 68 9.31 -2.86 14.01
C PRO A 68 9.34 -2.17 12.64
N ILE A 69 10.54 -1.89 12.14
CA ILE A 69 10.74 -1.02 10.97
C ILE A 69 10.21 -1.59 9.66
N PHE A 70 10.02 -2.91 9.59
CA PHE A 70 9.72 -3.61 8.35
C PHE A 70 8.48 -3.06 7.62
N PHE A 71 7.37 -2.87 8.34
CA PHE A 71 6.16 -2.32 7.72
C PHE A 71 6.34 -0.85 7.28
N TYR A 72 7.14 -0.07 8.01
CA TYR A 72 7.47 1.28 7.56
C TYR A 72 8.28 1.28 6.26
N TRP A 73 9.15 0.29 6.03
CA TRP A 73 9.84 0.15 4.75
C TRP A 73 8.91 -0.18 3.60
N GLU A 74 7.99 -1.13 3.78
CA GLU A 74 7.00 -1.45 2.74
C GLU A 74 6.18 -0.22 2.36
N LEU A 75 5.75 0.54 3.36
CA LEU A 75 4.98 1.76 3.18
C LEU A 75 5.80 2.89 2.58
N ALA A 76 7.04 3.08 3.02
CA ALA A 76 7.95 4.07 2.47
C ALA A 76 8.32 3.76 1.00
N LEU A 77 8.52 2.48 0.65
CA LEU A 77 8.72 2.05 -0.73
C LEU A 77 7.47 2.31 -1.59
N SER A 78 6.29 2.02 -1.06
CA SER A 78 5.02 2.33 -1.72
C SER A 78 4.90 3.83 -2.00
N PHE A 79 5.16 4.68 -0.99
CA PHE A 79 5.15 6.13 -1.18
C PHE A 79 6.22 6.64 -2.15
N ALA A 80 7.42 6.05 -2.14
CA ALA A 80 8.47 6.40 -3.08
C ALA A 80 8.11 6.05 -4.53
N ALA A 81 7.37 4.96 -4.74
CA ALA A 81 6.97 4.50 -6.07
C ALA A 81 5.71 5.20 -6.62
N PHE A 82 4.71 5.44 -5.77
CA PHE A 82 3.37 5.89 -6.18
C PHE A 82 3.00 7.30 -5.69
N GLY A 83 3.86 7.95 -4.91
CA GLY A 83 3.61 9.26 -4.30
C GLY A 83 2.84 9.18 -2.98
N PHE A 84 2.68 10.32 -2.30
CA PHE A 84 1.96 10.41 -1.03
C PHE A 84 0.45 10.55 -1.27
N ASN A 85 -0.25 9.43 -1.38
CA ASN A 85 -1.70 9.35 -1.54
C ASN A 85 -2.28 8.14 -0.79
N GLU A 86 -3.61 8.06 -0.78
CA GLU A 86 -4.41 7.05 -0.09
C GLU A 86 -4.16 5.64 -0.66
N PHE A 87 -3.96 5.53 -1.98
CA PHE A 87 -3.62 4.26 -2.60
C PHE A 87 -2.29 3.71 -2.07
N ALA A 88 -1.24 4.52 -2.11
CA ALA A 88 0.08 4.15 -1.66
C ALA A 88 0.11 3.85 -0.16
N ALA A 89 -0.70 4.56 0.64
CA ALA A 89 -0.80 4.38 2.08
C ALA A 89 -1.35 3.00 2.51
N ARG A 90 -2.07 2.31 1.61
CA ARG A 90 -2.71 1.02 1.90
C ARG A 90 -2.21 -0.13 1.04
N LEU A 91 -1.47 0.16 -0.04
CA LEU A 91 -0.98 -0.86 -0.96
C LEU A 91 -0.22 -2.00 -0.26
N PRO A 92 0.68 -1.77 0.72
CA PRO A 92 1.34 -2.86 1.45
C PRO A 92 0.38 -3.79 2.19
N SER A 93 -0.72 -3.26 2.73
CA SER A 93 -1.73 -4.05 3.43
C SER A 93 -2.75 -4.71 2.50
N ALA A 94 -2.77 -4.30 1.22
CA ALA A 94 -3.71 -4.78 0.22
C ALA A 94 -3.23 -6.02 -0.56
N VAL A 95 -1.94 -6.36 -0.45
CA VAL A 95 -1.26 -7.46 -1.18
C VAL A 95 -0.79 -8.52 -0.20
#